data_AF-A0A345RGU7-F1
#
_entry.id   AF-A0A345RGU7-F1
#
_cell.length_a   1.000
_cell.length_b   1.000
_cell.length_c   1.000
_cell.angle_alpha   90.00
_cell.angle_beta   90.00
_cell.angle_gamma   90.00
#
_symmetry.space_group_name_H-M   'P 1'
#
loop_
_entity.id
_entity.type
_entity.pdbx_description
1 polymer ?
#
loop_
_entity_poly.entity_id
_entity_poly.type
_entity_poly.pdbx_seq_one_letter_code
_entity_poly.pdbx_strand_id
1 'polypeptide(L)'
;MLQVLLEKGGSASTEDVAKALLSYDRSQVEYYEIRTKNMVGKVLTQNGVIEPVKDGRRIVGYRLVASDLSEQEIAALIELCQQRLSAYIGQRGDGIWGHRGIADGYVPGSVRYEVLKRAKHRCELCGAHEDQAALHVDHIVPRAKGGSDDLSNFQALCVTCNTNKRDRDDTDFRDVLASYGIRDQACIFCTIGEDRIIAENELCYAIRDGFPVTPMHTLVIPKRHVADHFDLYQPELNAIQTLLKEQREQILAADPSVTGFNVGINAGADAGQTIFHVHVHLIPRRKGDVADPRGGVRGVIPEKQTY
;
A
#
# COMPACT_ATOMS: atom_id res chain seq x y z
N MET A 1 -3.46 29.42 -10.03
CA MET A 1 -4.25 30.02 -11.13
C MET A 1 -4.22 31.54 -11.10
N LEU A 2 -4.81 32.22 -10.11
CA LEU A 2 -4.84 33.70 -10.06
C LEU A 2 -3.45 34.34 -10.15
N GLN A 3 -2.47 33.81 -9.41
CA GLN A 3 -1.09 34.26 -9.49
C GLN A 3 -0.50 34.19 -10.91
N VAL A 4 -0.72 33.08 -11.63
CA VAL A 4 -0.24 32.88 -13.01
C VAL A 4 -0.87 33.87 -13.97
N LEU A 5 -2.18 34.14 -13.80
CA LEU A 5 -2.88 35.12 -14.61
C LEU A 5 -2.33 36.53 -14.38
N LEU A 6 -2.05 36.89 -13.13
CA LEU A 6 -1.45 38.19 -12.79
C LEU A 6 -0.03 38.34 -13.36
N GLU A 7 0.81 37.32 -13.21
CA GLU A 7 2.18 37.29 -13.73
C GLU A 7 2.23 37.36 -15.27
N LYS A 8 1.23 36.83 -15.96
CA LYS A 8 1.11 36.87 -17.43
C LYS A 8 0.23 38.01 -17.96
N GLY A 9 0.02 39.07 -17.17
CA GLY A 9 -0.66 40.27 -17.66
C GLY A 9 -2.17 40.10 -17.89
N GLY A 10 -2.81 39.22 -17.12
CA GLY A 10 -4.26 39.00 -17.10
C GLY A 10 -4.76 37.82 -17.93
N SER A 11 -3.89 37.14 -18.69
CA SER A 11 -4.28 35.97 -19.50
C SER A 11 -3.18 34.92 -19.54
N ALA A 12 -3.55 33.64 -19.46
CA ALA A 12 -2.64 32.51 -19.56
C ALA A 12 -3.35 31.33 -20.22
N SER A 13 -2.60 30.46 -20.89
CA SER A 13 -3.16 29.22 -21.42
C SER A 13 -3.54 28.26 -20.27
N THR A 14 -4.46 27.33 -20.53
CA THR A 14 -4.78 26.27 -19.57
C THR A 14 -3.55 25.41 -19.23
N GLU A 15 -2.66 25.21 -20.21
CA GLU A 15 -1.38 24.52 -20.02
C GLU A 15 -0.45 25.26 -19.06
N ASP A 16 -0.33 26.59 -19.19
CA ASP A 16 0.49 27.40 -18.28
C ASP A 16 -0.02 27.33 -16.84
N VAL A 17 -1.34 27.41 -16.67
CA VAL A 17 -1.97 27.30 -15.35
C VAL A 17 -1.75 25.90 -14.77
N ALA A 18 -1.88 24.85 -15.58
CA ALA A 18 -1.65 23.47 -15.14
C ALA A 18 -0.20 23.23 -14.71
N LYS A 19 0.79 23.69 -15.49
CA LYS A 19 2.22 23.60 -15.13
C LYS A 19 2.53 24.27 -13.80
N ALA A 20 1.93 25.43 -13.55
CA ALA A 20 2.10 26.15 -12.30
C ALA A 20 1.38 25.49 -11.12
N LEU A 21 0.28 24.76 -11.33
CA LEU A 21 -0.35 23.97 -10.26
C LEU A 21 0.46 22.71 -9.93
N LEU A 22 1.03 22.06 -10.96
CA LEU A 22 1.85 20.86 -10.81
C LEU A 22 3.07 21.08 -9.90
N SER A 23 3.64 22.28 -9.84
CA SER A 23 4.76 22.59 -8.94
C SER A 23 4.40 22.56 -7.45
N TYR A 24 3.11 22.64 -7.11
CA TYR A 24 2.60 22.56 -5.74
C TYR A 24 1.96 21.21 -5.39
N ASP A 25 1.72 20.35 -6.39
CA ASP A 25 1.20 18.99 -6.17
C ASP A 25 2.31 18.10 -5.64
N ARG A 26 2.27 17.84 -4.32
CA ARG A 26 3.27 17.01 -3.62
C ARG A 26 3.43 15.63 -4.26
N SER A 27 2.34 15.01 -4.70
CA SER A 27 2.38 13.65 -5.27
C SER A 27 3.13 13.61 -6.61
N GLN A 28 2.90 14.62 -7.45
CA GLN A 28 3.57 14.75 -8.74
C GLN A 28 5.04 15.14 -8.56
N VAL A 29 5.33 16.03 -7.61
CA VAL A 29 6.70 16.42 -7.26
C VAL A 29 7.49 15.19 -6.78
N GLU A 30 6.94 14.39 -5.86
CA GLU A 30 7.58 13.15 -5.37
C GLU A 30 7.82 12.14 -6.51
N TYR A 31 6.85 11.98 -7.41
CA TYR A 31 6.99 11.11 -8.59
C TYR A 31 8.19 11.54 -9.46
N TYR A 32 8.27 12.83 -9.80
CA TYR A 32 9.37 13.35 -10.63
C TYR A 32 10.71 13.38 -9.89
N GLU A 33 10.71 13.53 -8.56
CA GLU A 33 11.93 13.42 -7.75
C GLU A 33 12.55 12.02 -7.85
N ILE A 34 11.73 10.97 -7.71
CA ILE A 34 12.19 9.57 -7.85
C ILE A 34 12.71 9.32 -9.27
N ARG A 35 11.99 9.80 -10.29
CA ARG A 35 12.41 9.64 -11.70
C ARG A 35 13.72 10.37 -12.00
N THR A 36 13.89 11.57 -11.46
CA THR A 36 15.11 12.35 -11.59
C THR A 36 16.28 11.60 -10.95
N LYS A 37 16.12 11.07 -9.74
CA LYS A 37 17.16 10.29 -9.06
C LYS A 37 17.59 9.05 -9.83
N ASN A 38 16.63 8.28 -10.31
CA ASN A 38 16.89 6.97 -10.90
C ASN A 38 17.32 7.01 -12.38
N MET A 39 17.01 8.09 -13.10
CA MET A 39 17.33 8.22 -14.52
C MET A 39 18.29 9.38 -14.78
N VAL A 40 17.79 10.62 -14.74
CA VAL A 40 18.54 11.80 -15.21
C VAL A 40 19.77 12.04 -14.32
N GLY A 41 19.57 12.07 -13.01
CA GLY A 41 20.61 12.23 -12.02
C GLY A 41 21.67 11.13 -12.13
N LYS A 42 21.23 9.87 -12.21
CA LYS A 42 22.14 8.72 -12.40
C LYS A 42 22.99 8.86 -13.67
N VAL A 43 22.37 9.16 -14.81
CA VAL A 43 23.06 9.26 -16.10
C VAL A 43 24.05 10.41 -16.10
N LEU A 44 23.64 11.60 -15.65
CA LEU A 44 24.52 12.78 -15.64
C LEU A 44 25.68 12.62 -14.64
N THR A 45 25.46 11.98 -13.49
CA THR A 45 26.54 11.66 -12.55
C THR A 45 27.51 10.63 -13.14
N GLN A 46 27.01 9.59 -13.82
CA GLN A 46 27.87 8.60 -14.50
C GLN A 46 28.72 9.22 -15.62
N ASN A 47 28.23 10.27 -16.27
CA ASN A 47 28.97 11.01 -17.30
C ASN A 47 29.81 12.16 -16.74
N GLY A 48 29.94 12.29 -15.41
CA GLY A 48 30.79 13.31 -14.79
C GLY A 48 30.30 14.74 -14.97
N VAL A 49 29.01 14.95 -15.26
CA VAL A 49 28.44 16.29 -15.48
C VAL A 49 27.99 16.93 -14.17
N ILE A 50 27.45 16.13 -13.26
CA ILE A 50 26.92 16.58 -11.96
C ILE A 50 27.32 15.66 -10.80
N GLU A 51 27.36 16.23 -9.60
CA GLU A 51 27.53 15.52 -8.34
C GLU A 51 26.24 15.60 -7.49
N PRO A 52 25.84 14.50 -6.81
CA PRO A 52 24.71 14.53 -5.91
C PRO A 52 25.05 15.25 -4.60
N VAL A 53 24.20 16.20 -4.20
CA VAL A 53 24.23 16.82 -2.88
C VAL A 53 23.44 15.92 -1.91
N LYS A 54 24.08 15.50 -0.82
CA LYS A 54 23.54 14.52 0.12
C LYS A 54 23.29 15.12 1.50
N ASP A 55 22.17 14.73 2.10
CA ASP A 55 21.89 14.85 3.53
C ASP A 55 21.81 13.43 4.11
N GLY A 56 22.87 13.02 4.80
CA GLY A 56 23.09 11.63 5.20
C GLY A 56 23.08 10.67 3.99
N ARG A 57 22.10 9.75 3.96
CA ARG A 57 21.90 8.80 2.85
C ARG A 57 20.97 9.31 1.75
N ARG A 58 20.29 10.45 1.94
CA ARG A 58 19.32 11.00 0.98
C ARG A 58 20.00 11.96 0.03
N ILE A 59 19.71 11.83 -1.26
CA ILE A 59 20.04 12.86 -2.26
C ILE A 59 18.99 13.96 -2.14
N VAL A 60 19.44 15.17 -1.82
CA VAL A 60 18.60 16.38 -1.66
C VAL A 60 18.76 17.36 -2.83
N GLY A 61 19.75 17.16 -3.70
CA GLY A 61 19.94 17.98 -4.88
C GLY A 61 21.13 17.52 -5.74
N TYR A 62 21.50 18.36 -6.71
CA TYR A 62 22.61 18.14 -7.61
C TYR A 62 23.42 19.42 -7.79
N ARG A 63 24.71 19.29 -8.08
CA ARG A 63 25.62 20.40 -8.40
C ARG A 63 26.37 20.07 -9.69
N LEU A 64 26.60 21.05 -10.56
CA LEU A 64 27.50 20.88 -11.70
C LEU A 64 28.94 20.63 -11.23
N VAL A 65 29.65 19.75 -11.92
CA VAL A 65 31.09 19.53 -11.67
C VAL A 65 31.91 20.76 -12.12
N ALA A 66 31.49 21.42 -13.20
CA ALA A 66 32.11 22.66 -13.64
C ALA A 66 31.85 23.79 -12.64
N SER A 67 32.92 24.47 -12.22
CA SER A 67 32.88 25.73 -11.47
C SER A 67 33.22 26.91 -12.38
N ASP A 68 32.81 28.12 -11.98
CA ASP A 68 33.29 29.39 -12.55
C ASP A 68 32.96 29.65 -14.03
N LEU A 69 31.83 29.12 -14.51
CA LEU A 69 31.32 29.43 -15.85
C LEU A 69 30.93 30.92 -15.95
N SER A 70 31.42 31.59 -16.99
CA SER A 70 31.00 32.95 -17.33
C SER A 70 29.54 32.99 -17.83
N GLU A 71 28.91 34.16 -17.77
CA GLU A 71 27.54 34.33 -18.30
C GLU A 71 27.43 33.94 -19.78
N GLN A 72 28.50 34.17 -20.56
CA GLN A 72 28.57 33.80 -21.98
C GLN A 72 28.64 32.27 -22.16
N GLU A 73 29.44 31.58 -21.35
CA GLU A 73 29.52 30.12 -21.39
C GLU A 73 28.21 29.46 -20.93
N ILE A 74 27.58 30.01 -19.89
CA ILE A 74 26.26 29.56 -19.43
C ILE A 74 25.23 29.71 -20.54
N ALA A 75 25.17 30.88 -21.20
CA ALA A 75 24.26 31.12 -22.30
C ALA A 75 24.49 30.15 -23.46
N ALA A 76 25.75 29.93 -23.85
CA ALA A 76 26.11 28.98 -24.91
C ALA A 76 25.74 27.53 -24.56
N LEU A 77 25.92 27.11 -23.31
CA LEU A 77 25.53 25.77 -22.85
C LEU A 77 24.02 25.59 -22.80
N ILE A 78 23.27 26.62 -22.38
CA ILE A 78 21.81 26.62 -22.41
C ILE A 78 21.32 26.50 -23.86
N GLU A 79 21.90 27.29 -24.76
CA GLU A 79 21.56 27.24 -26.18
C GLU A 79 21.85 25.86 -26.78
N LEU A 80 23.01 25.26 -26.46
CA LEU A 80 23.36 23.91 -26.90
C LEU A 80 22.35 22.87 -26.36
N CYS A 81 21.95 22.98 -25.09
CA CYS A 81 20.93 22.12 -24.51
C CYS A 81 19.59 22.28 -25.25
N GLN A 82 19.17 23.51 -25.54
CA GLN A 82 17.93 23.80 -26.26
C GLN A 82 17.97 23.25 -27.69
N GLN A 83 19.09 23.42 -28.40
CA GLN A 83 19.29 22.88 -29.74
C GLN A 83 19.22 21.35 -29.74
N ARG A 84 19.88 20.68 -28.79
CA ARG A 84 19.83 19.22 -28.64
C ARG A 84 18.43 18.71 -28.28
N LEU A 85 17.73 19.41 -27.38
CA LEU A 85 16.36 19.07 -27.02
C LEU A 85 15.43 19.23 -28.22
N SER A 86 15.56 20.33 -28.96
CA SER A 86 14.76 20.61 -30.16
C SER A 86 15.02 19.58 -31.26
N ALA A 87 16.28 19.21 -31.49
CA ALA A 87 16.65 18.17 -32.45
C ALA A 87 16.12 16.78 -32.04
N TYR A 88 16.21 16.44 -30.75
CA TYR A 88 15.62 15.22 -30.20
C TYR A 88 14.09 15.22 -30.36
N ILE A 89 13.44 16.36 -30.13
CA ILE A 89 11.99 16.54 -30.32
C ILE A 89 11.60 16.39 -31.80
N GLY A 90 12.32 17.07 -32.68
CA GLY A 90 12.06 17.04 -34.13
C GLY A 90 12.28 15.67 -34.76
N GLN A 91 13.31 14.91 -34.35
CA GLN A 91 13.61 13.59 -34.94
C GLN A 91 12.54 12.53 -34.68
N ARG A 92 11.81 12.63 -33.56
CA ARG A 92 10.83 11.63 -33.14
C ARG A 92 9.38 12.13 -33.22
N GLY A 93 9.17 13.41 -33.52
CA GLY A 93 7.84 14.02 -33.68
C GLY A 93 6.94 13.87 -32.45
N ASP A 94 5.63 13.82 -32.68
CA ASP A 94 4.62 13.62 -31.62
C ASP A 94 4.72 12.25 -30.92
N GLY A 95 5.45 11.29 -31.52
CA GLY A 95 5.67 9.95 -30.98
C GLY A 95 6.53 9.89 -29.71
N ILE A 96 7.31 10.94 -29.39
CA ILE A 96 8.05 11.06 -28.11
C ILE A 96 7.09 11.10 -26.93
N TRP A 97 5.95 11.73 -27.19
CA TRP A 97 4.85 11.86 -26.27
C TRP A 97 3.76 10.86 -26.63
N GLY A 98 3.95 9.91 -27.55
CA GLY A 98 2.91 8.91 -27.87
C GLY A 98 2.52 8.05 -26.67
N HIS A 99 3.41 7.87 -25.70
CA HIS A 99 3.11 7.24 -24.40
C HIS A 99 2.61 8.24 -23.34
N ARG A 100 2.49 9.53 -23.68
CA ARG A 100 2.10 10.66 -22.82
C ARG A 100 1.14 11.65 -23.52
N GLY A 101 0.52 11.23 -24.62
CA GLY A 101 -0.35 12.04 -25.43
C GLY A 101 -1.71 12.04 -24.75
N ILE A 102 -2.32 13.21 -24.59
CA ILE A 102 -3.62 13.36 -23.94
C ILE A 102 -4.72 12.55 -24.67
N ALA A 103 -4.47 12.17 -25.93
CA ALA A 103 -5.32 11.25 -26.69
C ALA A 103 -5.37 9.83 -26.12
N ASP A 104 -4.40 9.41 -25.31
CA ASP A 104 -4.32 8.08 -24.71
C ASP A 104 -4.55 8.11 -23.19
N GLY A 105 -5.81 8.41 -22.83
CA GLY A 105 -6.46 7.73 -21.71
C GLY A 105 -6.49 8.45 -20.35
N TYR A 106 -6.98 9.68 -20.30
CA TYR A 106 -7.55 10.23 -19.06
C TYR A 106 -8.78 9.38 -18.67
N VAL A 107 -8.68 8.58 -17.60
CA VAL A 107 -9.86 7.91 -17.03
C VAL A 107 -10.81 9.00 -16.54
N PRO A 108 -12.03 9.12 -17.11
CA PRO A 108 -12.95 10.19 -16.74
C PRO A 108 -13.18 10.25 -15.23
N GLY A 109 -13.30 11.45 -14.66
CA GLY A 109 -13.52 11.62 -13.22
C GLY A 109 -14.73 10.82 -12.69
N SER A 110 -15.78 10.67 -13.50
CA SER A 110 -16.94 9.82 -13.21
C SER A 110 -16.58 8.34 -13.12
N VAL A 111 -15.81 7.81 -14.08
CA VAL A 111 -15.32 6.43 -14.07
C VAL A 111 -14.39 6.20 -12.88
N ARG A 112 -13.50 7.15 -12.61
CA ARG A 112 -12.61 7.11 -11.45
C ARG A 112 -13.40 7.07 -10.14
N TYR A 113 -14.45 7.88 -10.03
CA TYR A 113 -15.34 7.88 -8.87
C TYR A 113 -16.03 6.52 -8.71
N GLU A 114 -16.57 5.93 -9.78
CA GLU A 114 -17.22 4.61 -9.70
C GLU A 114 -16.24 3.49 -9.30
N VAL A 115 -15.00 3.50 -9.81
CA VAL A 115 -13.98 2.51 -9.43
C VAL A 115 -13.57 2.66 -7.96
N LEU A 116 -13.33 3.89 -7.50
CA LEU A 116 -12.97 4.14 -6.10
C LEU A 116 -14.13 3.83 -5.14
N LYS A 117 -15.36 4.18 -5.52
CA LYS A 117 -16.58 3.85 -4.77
C LYS A 117 -16.78 2.33 -4.68
N ARG A 118 -16.60 1.61 -5.78
CA ARG A 118 -16.61 0.13 -5.81
C ARG A 118 -15.57 -0.45 -4.87
N ALA A 119 -14.36 0.10 -4.89
CA ALA A 119 -13.26 -0.31 -4.02
C ALA A 119 -13.39 0.20 -2.57
N LYS A 120 -14.50 0.87 -2.22
CA LYS A 120 -14.72 1.51 -0.91
C LYS A 120 -13.52 2.38 -0.47
N HIS A 121 -12.94 3.10 -1.42
CA HIS A 121 -11.78 3.97 -1.22
C HIS A 121 -10.58 3.23 -0.62
N ARG A 122 -10.35 1.97 -1.05
CA ARG A 122 -9.21 1.16 -0.63
C ARG A 122 -8.42 0.63 -1.80
N CYS A 123 -7.12 0.38 -1.55
CA CYS A 123 -6.29 -0.39 -2.44
C CYS A 123 -6.79 -1.84 -2.46
N GLU A 124 -7.20 -2.34 -3.63
CA GLU A 124 -7.70 -3.70 -3.85
C GLU A 124 -6.59 -4.75 -3.68
N LEU A 125 -5.30 -4.38 -3.72
CA LEU A 125 -4.17 -5.27 -3.42
C LEU A 125 -3.81 -5.31 -1.92
N CYS A 126 -3.56 -4.17 -1.28
CA CYS A 126 -3.03 -4.12 0.09
C CYS A 126 -4.03 -3.67 1.17
N GLY A 127 -5.23 -3.24 0.78
CA GLY A 127 -6.30 -2.82 1.70
C GLY A 127 -6.16 -1.41 2.27
N ALA A 128 -5.08 -0.70 1.97
CA ALA A 128 -4.85 0.67 2.46
C ALA A 128 -5.98 1.61 2.04
N HIS A 129 -6.54 2.37 3.00
CA HIS A 129 -7.55 3.39 2.75
C HIS A 129 -6.94 4.62 2.07
N GLU A 130 -7.75 5.43 1.37
CA GLU A 130 -7.29 6.65 0.71
C GLU A 130 -6.63 7.66 1.67
N ASP A 131 -7.04 7.65 2.94
CA ASP A 131 -6.42 8.46 4.02
C ASP A 131 -5.02 7.97 4.41
N GLN A 132 -4.69 6.72 4.10
CA GLN A 132 -3.42 6.08 4.43
C GLN A 132 -2.45 6.05 3.24
N ALA A 133 -2.96 5.99 2.02
CA ALA A 133 -2.17 5.98 0.81
C ALA A 133 -2.96 6.50 -0.39
N ALA A 134 -2.32 7.31 -1.24
CA ALA A 134 -2.93 7.80 -2.47
C ALA A 134 -3.31 6.64 -3.41
N LEU A 135 -4.57 6.61 -3.84
CA LEU A 135 -5.12 5.58 -4.72
C LEU A 135 -5.11 6.01 -6.18
N HIS A 136 -4.85 5.05 -7.05
CA HIS A 136 -4.88 5.16 -8.49
C HIS A 136 -5.86 4.16 -9.07
N VAL A 137 -6.47 4.53 -10.19
CA VAL A 137 -7.20 3.59 -11.03
C VAL A 137 -6.20 3.01 -12.02
N ASP A 138 -5.95 1.71 -11.91
CA ASP A 138 -5.07 0.92 -12.75
C ASP A 138 -5.88 -0.03 -13.64
N HIS A 139 -5.33 -0.41 -14.79
CA HIS A 139 -5.92 -1.43 -15.65
C HIS A 139 -5.53 -2.83 -15.16
N ILE A 140 -6.50 -3.73 -15.06
CA ILE A 140 -6.27 -5.15 -14.76
C ILE A 140 -5.43 -5.74 -15.89
N VAL A 141 -5.97 -5.75 -17.12
CA VAL A 141 -5.23 -6.02 -18.34
C VAL A 141 -4.59 -4.71 -18.81
N PRO A 142 -3.25 -4.58 -18.82
CA PRO A 142 -2.59 -3.36 -19.26
C PRO A 142 -2.93 -3.01 -20.72
N ARG A 143 -3.05 -1.72 -21.03
CA ARG A 143 -3.28 -1.24 -22.42
C ARG A 143 -2.23 -1.75 -23.41
N ALA A 144 -0.97 -1.85 -22.98
CA ALA A 144 0.14 -2.38 -23.78
C ALA A 144 -0.10 -3.85 -24.22
N LYS A 145 -1.01 -4.55 -23.55
CA LYS A 145 -1.45 -5.93 -23.85
C LYS A 145 -2.88 -5.97 -24.44
N GLY A 146 -3.44 -4.83 -24.85
CA GLY A 146 -4.77 -4.74 -25.47
C GLY A 146 -5.94 -4.55 -24.49
N GLY A 147 -5.68 -4.19 -23.23
CA GLY A 147 -6.75 -3.92 -22.26
C GLY A 147 -7.60 -2.69 -22.62
N SER A 148 -8.93 -2.82 -22.48
CA SER A 148 -9.89 -1.75 -22.77
C SER A 148 -10.03 -0.74 -21.61
N ASP A 149 -10.66 0.41 -21.87
CA ASP A 149 -11.06 1.40 -20.86
C ASP A 149 -12.46 1.12 -20.26
N ASP A 150 -12.90 -0.14 -20.30
CA ASP A 150 -14.15 -0.53 -19.67
C ASP A 150 -14.03 -0.47 -18.14
N LEU A 151 -15.14 -0.12 -17.47
CA LEU A 151 -15.22 -0.12 -16.01
C LEU A 151 -14.79 -1.47 -15.40
N SER A 152 -15.02 -2.55 -16.15
CA SER A 152 -14.64 -3.92 -15.79
C SER A 152 -13.15 -4.22 -15.95
N ASN A 153 -12.36 -3.36 -16.58
CA ASN A 153 -10.91 -3.52 -16.68
C ASN A 153 -10.16 -2.63 -15.69
N PHE A 154 -10.85 -1.96 -14.77
CA PHE A 154 -10.24 -1.07 -13.79
C PHE A 154 -10.20 -1.64 -12.39
N GLN A 155 -9.14 -1.29 -11.65
CA GLN A 155 -8.95 -1.58 -10.23
C GLN A 155 -8.32 -0.41 -9.47
N ALA A 156 -8.62 -0.28 -8.18
CA ALA A 156 -8.07 0.76 -7.31
C ALA A 156 -6.82 0.23 -6.60
N LEU A 157 -5.64 0.82 -6.86
CA LEU A 157 -4.38 0.42 -6.24
C LEU A 157 -3.68 1.64 -5.62
N CYS A 158 -3.01 1.47 -4.48
CA CYS A 158 -2.16 2.53 -3.96
C CYS A 158 -0.92 2.74 -4.85
N VAL A 159 -0.29 3.92 -4.78
CA VAL A 159 0.92 4.27 -5.55
C VAL A 159 1.95 3.13 -5.53
N THR A 160 2.24 2.59 -4.34
CA THR A 160 3.24 1.54 -4.13
C THR A 160 2.87 0.24 -4.84
N CYS A 161 1.64 -0.23 -4.64
CA CYS A 161 1.12 -1.44 -5.27
C CYS A 161 1.11 -1.33 -6.78
N ASN A 162 0.62 -0.20 -7.30
CA ASN A 162 0.57 0.08 -8.73
C ASN A 162 1.97 0.10 -9.37
N THR A 163 2.92 0.81 -8.73
CA THR A 163 4.31 0.91 -9.22
C THR A 163 5.04 -0.43 -9.23
N ASN A 164 4.70 -1.32 -8.29
CA ASN A 164 5.28 -2.65 -8.19
C ASN A 164 4.70 -3.64 -9.22
N LYS A 165 3.39 -3.56 -9.52
CA LYS A 165 2.71 -4.41 -10.51
C LYS A 165 3.26 -4.23 -11.93
N ARG A 166 3.46 -2.97 -12.35
CA ARG A 166 3.84 -2.62 -13.75
C ARG A 166 2.91 -3.33 -14.76
N ASP A 167 3.37 -3.53 -15.98
CA ASP A 167 2.68 -4.28 -17.05
C ASP A 167 2.87 -5.81 -16.95
N ARG A 168 3.41 -6.31 -15.83
CA ARG A 168 3.88 -7.70 -15.71
C ARG A 168 2.83 -8.68 -15.19
N ASP A 169 1.79 -8.17 -14.54
CA ASP A 169 0.78 -8.96 -13.85
C ASP A 169 -0.62 -8.43 -14.22
N ASP A 170 -1.55 -9.34 -14.51
CA ASP A 170 -2.93 -9.10 -14.91
C ASP A 170 -3.95 -9.62 -13.87
N THR A 171 -3.48 -9.90 -12.65
CA THR A 171 -4.35 -10.33 -11.54
C THR A 171 -5.49 -9.34 -11.30
N ASP A 172 -6.71 -9.87 -11.30
CA ASP A 172 -7.95 -9.16 -11.02
C ASP A 172 -8.28 -9.21 -9.52
N PHE A 173 -8.05 -8.11 -8.80
CA PHE A 173 -8.29 -8.06 -7.36
C PHE A 173 -9.76 -7.79 -6.99
N ARG A 174 -10.69 -7.74 -7.94
CA ARG A 174 -12.12 -7.47 -7.65
C ARG A 174 -12.83 -8.65 -6.99
N ASP A 175 -12.46 -9.87 -7.35
CA ASP A 175 -13.02 -11.08 -6.73
C ASP A 175 -12.60 -11.19 -5.25
N VAL A 176 -11.43 -10.65 -4.92
CA VAL A 176 -10.95 -10.54 -3.53
C VAL A 176 -11.89 -9.65 -2.71
N LEU A 177 -12.35 -8.52 -3.25
CA LEU A 177 -13.33 -7.66 -2.57
C LEU A 177 -14.67 -8.35 -2.32
N ALA A 178 -15.20 -9.04 -3.34
CA ALA A 178 -16.45 -9.78 -3.21
C ALA A 178 -16.31 -10.90 -2.16
N SER A 179 -15.14 -11.54 -2.11
CA SER A 179 -14.86 -12.61 -1.16
C SER A 179 -14.98 -12.17 0.30
N TYR A 180 -14.65 -10.91 0.65
CA TYR A 180 -14.75 -10.43 2.04
C TYR A 180 -16.18 -10.43 2.61
N GLY A 181 -17.19 -10.49 1.74
CA GLY A 181 -18.59 -10.64 2.10
C GLY A 181 -19.02 -12.08 2.41
N ILE A 182 -18.19 -13.08 2.12
CA ILE A 182 -18.54 -14.49 2.31
C ILE A 182 -18.75 -14.77 3.81
N ARG A 183 -19.90 -15.36 4.13
CA ARG A 183 -20.32 -15.79 5.47
C ARG A 183 -20.98 -17.16 5.36
N ASP A 184 -20.85 -17.95 6.42
CA ASP A 184 -21.55 -19.23 6.57
C ASP A 184 -22.54 -19.15 7.73
N GLN A 185 -23.83 -19.39 7.47
CA GLN A 185 -24.88 -19.34 8.50
C GLN A 185 -24.78 -20.49 9.52
N ALA A 186 -24.05 -21.57 9.20
CA ALA A 186 -23.78 -22.65 10.14
C ALA A 186 -22.54 -22.38 11.02
N CYS A 187 -21.74 -21.37 10.69
CA CYS A 187 -20.52 -21.04 11.41
C CYS A 187 -20.79 -20.12 12.60
N ILE A 188 -20.42 -20.58 13.80
CA ILE A 188 -20.65 -19.83 15.05
C ILE A 188 -19.96 -18.46 15.09
N PHE A 189 -18.86 -18.28 14.36
CA PHE A 189 -18.16 -17.00 14.25
C PHE A 189 -18.86 -16.07 13.27
N CYS A 190 -19.41 -16.58 12.16
CA CYS A 190 -20.18 -15.77 11.23
C CYS A 190 -21.50 -15.27 11.83
N THR A 191 -22.09 -16.01 12.77
CA THR A 191 -23.37 -15.68 13.41
C THR A 191 -23.19 -15.18 14.85
N ILE A 192 -21.99 -14.73 15.23
CA ILE A 192 -21.74 -14.24 16.59
C ILE A 192 -22.55 -12.96 16.86
N GLY A 193 -23.09 -12.82 18.07
CA GLY A 193 -23.78 -11.61 18.49
C GLY A 193 -22.83 -10.42 18.65
N GLU A 194 -23.28 -9.22 18.28
CA GLU A 194 -22.48 -7.98 18.40
C GLU A 194 -22.07 -7.69 19.86
N ASP A 195 -22.85 -8.14 20.83
CA ASP A 195 -22.57 -8.03 22.28
C ASP A 195 -21.30 -8.77 22.73
N ARG A 196 -20.85 -9.75 21.94
CA ARG A 196 -19.63 -10.54 22.21
C ARG A 196 -18.37 -9.88 21.66
N ILE A 197 -18.51 -8.91 20.76
CA ILE A 197 -17.40 -8.23 20.09
C ILE A 197 -16.83 -7.17 21.02
N ILE A 198 -15.54 -7.32 21.38
CA ILE A 198 -14.85 -6.39 22.28
C ILE A 198 -14.05 -5.31 21.55
N ALA A 199 -13.72 -5.56 20.28
CA ALA A 199 -13.12 -4.59 19.37
C ALA A 199 -13.30 -5.09 17.94
N GLU A 200 -13.33 -4.19 16.97
CA GLU A 200 -13.34 -4.56 15.57
C GLU A 200 -12.62 -3.52 14.71
N ASN A 201 -12.18 -3.98 13.55
CA ASN A 201 -11.79 -3.12 12.45
C ASN A 201 -12.56 -3.54 11.19
N GLU A 202 -12.13 -3.07 10.03
CA GLU A 202 -12.89 -3.24 8.80
C GLU A 202 -12.97 -4.70 8.33
N LEU A 203 -11.95 -5.51 8.61
CA LEU A 203 -11.84 -6.88 8.10
C LEU A 203 -11.89 -7.95 9.19
N CYS A 204 -11.77 -7.57 10.46
CA CYS A 204 -11.67 -8.50 11.57
C CYS A 204 -12.41 -7.96 12.80
N TYR A 205 -12.70 -8.86 13.73
CA TYR A 205 -13.20 -8.51 15.06
C TYR A 205 -12.52 -9.37 16.12
N ALA A 206 -12.56 -8.92 17.37
CA ALA A 206 -11.99 -9.59 18.51
C ALA A 206 -13.08 -9.97 19.51
N ILE A 207 -12.97 -11.15 20.12
CA ILE A 207 -13.85 -11.63 21.19
C ILE A 207 -13.04 -12.24 22.33
N ARG A 208 -13.58 -12.31 23.54
CA ARG A 208 -13.03 -13.19 24.59
C ARG A 208 -13.40 -14.63 24.30
N ASP A 209 -12.42 -15.52 24.43
CA ASP A 209 -12.63 -16.95 24.29
C ASP A 209 -13.62 -17.44 25.37
N GLY A 210 -14.56 -18.30 24.99
CA GLY A 210 -15.53 -18.90 25.92
C GLY A 210 -14.91 -19.95 26.85
N PHE A 211 -13.77 -20.53 26.46
CA PHE A 211 -12.99 -21.51 27.20
C PHE A 211 -11.53 -21.03 27.28
N PRO A 212 -11.26 -19.95 28.04
CA PRO A 212 -9.97 -19.29 28.03
C PRO A 212 -8.86 -20.19 28.61
N VAL A 213 -7.72 -20.32 27.89
CA VAL A 213 -6.53 -21.02 28.40
C VAL A 213 -5.96 -20.29 29.62
N THR A 214 -5.95 -18.95 29.57
CA THR A 214 -5.63 -18.07 30.69
C THR A 214 -6.63 -16.91 30.72
N PRO A 215 -6.84 -16.25 31.88
CA PRO A 215 -7.72 -15.10 31.96
C PRO A 215 -7.36 -14.03 30.92
N MET A 216 -8.39 -13.49 30.26
CA MET A 216 -8.31 -12.54 29.14
C MET A 216 -7.82 -13.13 27.79
N HIS A 217 -7.85 -14.46 27.61
CA HIS A 217 -7.67 -15.08 26.29
C HIS A 217 -8.63 -14.47 25.26
N THR A 218 -8.06 -13.94 24.18
CA THR A 218 -8.79 -13.27 23.09
C THR A 218 -8.59 -14.00 21.78
N LEU A 219 -9.65 -14.06 20.97
CA LEU A 219 -9.61 -14.53 19.59
C LEU A 219 -9.75 -13.33 18.65
N VAL A 220 -8.90 -13.23 17.63
CA VAL A 220 -9.04 -12.28 16.52
C VAL A 220 -9.46 -13.06 15.27
N ILE A 221 -10.60 -12.69 14.71
CA ILE A 221 -11.32 -13.48 13.69
C ILE A 221 -11.57 -12.59 12.46
N PRO A 222 -11.21 -13.02 11.24
CA PRO A 222 -11.57 -12.28 10.05
C PRO A 222 -13.09 -12.35 9.87
N LYS A 223 -13.68 -11.25 9.42
CA LYS A 223 -15.10 -11.18 9.13
C LYS A 223 -15.46 -12.16 8.02
N ARG A 224 -14.64 -12.25 6.97
CA ARG A 224 -14.76 -13.26 5.90
C ARG A 224 -14.67 -14.67 6.47
N HIS A 225 -15.60 -15.53 6.08
CA HIS A 225 -15.51 -16.95 6.36
C HIS A 225 -14.43 -17.58 5.48
N VAL A 226 -13.39 -18.07 6.13
CA VAL A 226 -12.25 -18.76 5.52
C VAL A 226 -11.73 -19.78 6.51
N ALA A 227 -11.58 -21.03 6.07
CA ALA A 227 -11.25 -22.12 6.97
C ALA A 227 -9.76 -22.15 7.31
N ASP A 228 -8.90 -21.97 6.33
CA ASP A 228 -7.45 -22.09 6.48
C ASP A 228 -6.78 -20.71 6.61
N HIS A 229 -5.83 -20.59 7.53
CA HIS A 229 -5.05 -19.37 7.73
C HIS A 229 -4.22 -19.00 6.50
N PHE A 230 -3.74 -19.99 5.76
CA PHE A 230 -2.92 -19.80 4.58
C PHE A 230 -3.73 -19.30 3.37
N ASP A 231 -5.06 -19.30 3.46
CA ASP A 231 -5.99 -18.75 2.45
C ASP A 231 -6.38 -17.29 2.76
N LEU A 232 -5.78 -16.65 3.76
CA LEU A 232 -5.98 -15.23 4.03
C LEU A 232 -5.26 -14.35 3.01
N TYR A 233 -5.93 -13.28 2.61
CA TYR A 233 -5.29 -12.24 1.81
C TYR A 233 -4.48 -11.29 2.70
N GLN A 234 -3.47 -10.64 2.12
CA GLN A 234 -2.60 -9.70 2.84
C GLN A 234 -3.36 -8.63 3.66
N PRO A 235 -4.48 -8.05 3.19
CA PRO A 235 -5.26 -7.10 3.99
C PRO A 235 -5.80 -7.70 5.29
N GLU A 236 -6.25 -8.96 5.28
CA GLU A 236 -6.76 -9.64 6.48
C GLU A 236 -5.63 -9.92 7.47
N LEU A 237 -4.45 -10.35 6.98
CA LEU A 237 -3.26 -10.53 7.82
C LEU A 237 -2.88 -9.22 8.53
N ASN A 238 -2.92 -8.10 7.82
CA ASN A 238 -2.64 -6.79 8.39
C ASN A 238 -3.69 -6.39 9.45
N ALA A 239 -4.97 -6.61 9.14
CA ALA A 239 -6.08 -6.31 10.04
C ALA A 239 -6.03 -7.13 11.34
N ILE A 240 -5.72 -8.43 11.23
CA ILE A 240 -5.48 -9.32 12.36
C ILE A 240 -4.33 -8.78 13.22
N GLN A 241 -3.20 -8.45 12.59
CA GLN A 241 -2.01 -7.97 13.31
C GLN A 241 -2.25 -6.65 14.05
N THR A 242 -3.05 -5.75 13.48
CA THR A 242 -3.46 -4.49 14.12
C THR A 242 -4.28 -4.78 15.38
N LEU A 243 -5.33 -5.61 15.27
CA LEU A 243 -6.16 -5.97 16.44
C LEU A 243 -5.38 -6.72 17.51
N LEU A 244 -4.44 -7.61 17.14
CA LEU A 244 -3.59 -8.29 18.12
C LEU A 244 -2.75 -7.30 18.95
N LYS A 245 -2.21 -6.25 18.31
CA LYS A 245 -1.43 -5.22 19.01
C LYS A 245 -2.32 -4.39 19.94
N GLU A 246 -3.47 -3.94 19.44
CA GLU A 246 -4.43 -3.17 20.23
C GLU A 246 -4.92 -3.97 21.45
N GLN A 247 -5.31 -5.22 21.24
CA GLN A 247 -5.77 -6.10 22.32
C GLN A 247 -4.67 -6.39 23.34
N ARG A 248 -3.42 -6.57 22.89
CA ARG A 248 -2.27 -6.70 23.79
C ARG A 248 -2.11 -5.47 24.69
N GLU A 249 -2.19 -4.27 24.11
CA GLU A 249 -2.05 -3.01 24.87
C GLU A 249 -3.18 -2.85 25.89
N GLN A 250 -4.42 -3.12 25.50
CA GLN A 250 -5.58 -3.09 26.39
C GLN A 250 -5.44 -4.10 27.54
N ILE A 251 -4.96 -5.32 27.26
CA ILE A 251 -4.74 -6.35 28.27
C ILE A 251 -3.66 -5.92 29.27
N LEU A 252 -2.53 -5.39 28.79
CA LEU A 252 -1.45 -4.91 29.66
C LEU A 252 -1.88 -3.73 30.54
N ALA A 253 -2.74 -2.85 30.02
CA ALA A 253 -3.29 -1.74 30.79
C ALA A 253 -4.27 -2.22 31.87
N ALA A 254 -5.04 -3.26 31.60
CA ALA A 254 -6.04 -3.80 32.52
C ALA A 254 -5.46 -4.76 33.57
N ASP A 255 -4.42 -5.53 33.23
CA ASP A 255 -3.79 -6.49 34.13
C ASP A 255 -2.25 -6.37 34.09
N PRO A 256 -1.66 -5.59 35.02
CA PRO A 256 -0.21 -5.42 35.12
C PRO A 256 0.57 -6.70 35.47
N SER A 257 -0.11 -7.78 35.90
CA SER A 257 0.54 -9.06 36.19
C SER A 257 0.88 -9.85 34.93
N VAL A 258 0.33 -9.47 33.78
CA VAL A 258 0.65 -10.07 32.47
C VAL A 258 2.06 -9.64 32.06
N THR A 259 2.95 -10.61 31.91
CA THR A 259 4.36 -10.39 31.57
C THR A 259 4.76 -10.94 30.20
N GLY A 260 3.84 -11.64 29.51
CA GLY A 260 4.12 -12.24 28.20
C GLY A 260 2.84 -12.64 27.49
N PHE A 261 2.98 -13.13 26.26
CA PHE A 261 1.86 -13.60 25.45
C PHE A 261 2.28 -14.82 24.63
N ASN A 262 1.37 -15.77 24.43
CA ASN A 262 1.44 -16.72 23.33
C ASN A 262 0.45 -16.28 22.25
N VAL A 263 0.90 -16.31 21.00
CA VAL A 263 0.05 -16.11 19.83
C VAL A 263 0.07 -17.39 19.02
N GLY A 264 -1.11 -17.91 18.68
CA GLY A 264 -1.25 -19.24 18.07
C GLY A 264 -2.38 -19.29 17.06
N ILE A 265 -2.23 -20.16 16.08
CA ILE A 265 -3.19 -20.42 15.00
C ILE A 265 -3.15 -21.90 14.72
N ASN A 266 -4.33 -22.54 14.67
CA ASN A 266 -4.47 -23.92 14.25
C ASN A 266 -5.04 -23.93 12.82
N ALA A 267 -4.34 -24.56 11.89
CA ALA A 267 -4.76 -24.72 10.50
C ALA A 267 -4.88 -26.22 10.17
N GLY A 268 -6.11 -26.69 9.99
CA GLY A 268 -6.44 -28.10 9.78
C GLY A 268 -6.79 -28.87 11.05
N ALA A 269 -7.53 -29.97 10.88
CA ALA A 269 -8.04 -30.80 11.98
C ALA A 269 -6.92 -31.37 12.86
N ASP A 270 -5.86 -31.90 12.24
CA ASP A 270 -4.72 -32.51 12.94
C ASP A 270 -3.90 -31.48 13.75
N ALA A 271 -4.00 -30.19 13.40
CA ALA A 271 -3.43 -29.09 14.17
C ALA A 271 -4.33 -28.66 15.34
N GLY A 272 -5.47 -29.33 15.57
CA GLY A 272 -6.42 -29.01 16.63
C GLY A 272 -7.40 -27.90 16.28
N GLN A 273 -7.61 -27.61 14.99
CA GLN A 273 -8.66 -26.67 14.57
C GLN A 273 -10.03 -27.33 14.72
N THR A 274 -10.89 -26.74 15.56
CA THR A 274 -12.25 -27.25 15.83
C THR A 274 -13.34 -26.44 15.16
N ILE A 275 -13.10 -25.14 14.95
CA ILE A 275 -13.95 -24.24 14.18
C ILE A 275 -13.21 -23.90 12.89
N PHE A 276 -13.74 -24.35 11.76
CA PHE A 276 -13.18 -24.12 10.42
C PHE A 276 -13.51 -22.72 9.90
N HIS A 277 -13.16 -21.74 10.72
CA HIS A 277 -13.11 -20.32 10.38
C HIS A 277 -11.90 -19.79 11.14
N VAL A 278 -10.92 -19.25 10.42
CA VAL A 278 -9.64 -18.77 10.98
C VAL A 278 -9.88 -17.92 12.22
N HIS A 279 -9.11 -18.20 13.26
CA HIS A 279 -9.12 -17.41 14.49
C HIS A 279 -7.71 -17.44 15.07
N VAL A 280 -7.21 -16.27 15.44
CA VAL A 280 -5.87 -16.12 16.01
C VAL A 280 -5.99 -15.94 17.51
N HIS A 281 -5.37 -16.85 18.24
CA HIS A 281 -5.32 -16.84 19.69
C HIS A 281 -4.32 -15.79 20.18
N LEU A 282 -4.75 -14.95 21.11
CA LEU A 282 -3.89 -14.08 21.91
C LEU A 282 -4.05 -14.46 23.38
N ILE A 283 -3.08 -15.20 23.91
CA ILE A 283 -3.12 -15.81 25.24
C ILE A 283 -2.17 -15.05 26.18
N PRO A 284 -2.69 -14.26 27.14
CA PRO A 284 -1.87 -13.54 28.10
C PRO A 284 -1.19 -14.49 29.08
N ARG A 285 0.09 -14.26 29.37
CA ARG A 285 0.92 -15.10 30.26
C ARG A 285 1.36 -14.33 31.48
N ARG A 286 1.39 -15.01 32.62
CA ARG A 286 1.78 -14.47 33.93
C ARG A 286 2.91 -15.31 34.52
N LYS A 287 3.71 -14.69 35.38
CA LYS A 287 4.76 -15.45 36.08
C LYS A 287 4.12 -16.52 36.97
N GLY A 288 4.51 -17.78 36.78
CA GLY A 288 4.03 -18.92 37.57
C GLY A 288 2.68 -19.50 37.11
N ASP A 289 2.15 -19.09 35.96
CA ASP A 289 0.93 -19.70 35.38
C ASP A 289 1.16 -21.13 34.84
N VAL A 290 2.42 -21.53 34.69
CA VAL A 290 2.85 -22.89 34.41
C VAL A 290 4.15 -23.17 35.18
N ALA A 291 4.39 -24.43 35.56
CA ALA A 291 5.57 -24.83 36.32
C ALA A 291 6.88 -24.60 35.56
N ASP A 292 6.92 -24.96 34.27
CA ASP A 292 8.05 -24.69 33.38
C ASP A 292 7.55 -24.05 32.06
N PRO A 293 7.77 -22.74 31.86
CA PRO A 293 7.39 -22.07 30.63
C PRO A 293 8.32 -22.40 29.45
N ARG A 294 9.47 -23.04 29.67
CA ARG A 294 10.42 -23.41 28.62
C ARG A 294 9.75 -24.42 27.68
N GLY A 295 9.84 -24.15 26.38
CA GLY A 295 9.20 -24.96 25.34
C GLY A 295 8.04 -24.26 24.63
N GLY A 296 7.21 -23.50 25.36
CA GLY A 296 6.14 -22.67 24.79
C GLY A 296 5.29 -23.42 23.77
N VAL A 297 5.35 -22.99 22.49
CA VAL A 297 4.61 -23.59 21.35
C VAL A 297 4.87 -25.08 21.18
N ARG A 298 6.00 -25.62 21.66
CA ARG A 298 6.28 -27.06 21.61
C ARG A 298 5.27 -27.90 22.40
N GLY A 299 4.50 -27.28 23.31
CA GLY A 299 3.40 -27.92 24.04
C GLY A 299 2.28 -28.45 23.14
N VAL A 300 2.27 -28.16 21.84
CA VAL A 300 1.38 -28.84 20.86
C VAL A 300 1.60 -30.35 20.83
N ILE A 301 2.81 -30.83 21.12
CA ILE A 301 3.12 -32.24 21.38
C ILE A 301 3.68 -32.30 22.81
N PRO A 302 2.85 -32.57 23.83
CA PRO A 302 3.23 -32.45 25.24
C PRO A 302 4.54 -33.18 25.60
N GLU A 303 4.76 -34.37 25.04
CA GLU A 303 5.94 -35.20 25.29
C GLU A 303 7.24 -34.56 24.74
N LYS A 304 7.13 -33.57 23.85
CA LYS A 304 8.25 -32.85 23.23
C LYS A 304 8.37 -31.41 23.71
N GLN A 305 7.60 -31.02 24.73
CA GLN A 305 7.59 -29.64 25.23
C GLN A 305 8.96 -29.22 25.80
N THR A 306 9.58 -30.08 26.60
CA THR A 306 10.88 -29.81 27.25
C THR A 306 12.07 -30.08 26.32
N TYR A 307 13.20 -29.40 26.56
CA TYR A 307 14.48 -29.59 25.85
C TYR A 307 15.40 -30.56 26.58
#